data_AF-A0A973GUE5-F1
#
_entry.id   AF-A0A973GUE5-F1
#
_cell.length_a   1.000
_cell.length_b   1.000
_cell.length_c   1.000
_cell.angle_alpha   90.00
_cell.angle_beta   90.00
_cell.angle_gamma   90.00
#
_symmetry.space_group_name_H-M   'P 1'
#
loop_
_entity.id
_entity.type
_entity.pdbx_description
1 polymer ?
#
loop_
_entity_poly.entity_id
_entity_poly.type
_entity_poly.pdbx_seq_one_letter_code
_entity_poly.pdbx_strand_id
1 'polypeptide(L)'
;MPKKVMIGDITIRDGFQHEEKFISTQAKIFYGQESILAGCKELEATNLGSAATTPQFSDADEVMKAMRSDEFKKRCERAKIKYNDLVFTNVTIRETAVD
;
A
#
# COMPACT_ATOMS: atom_id res chain seq x y z
N MET A 1 -19.50 -23.45 1.20
CA MET A 1 -18.74 -22.19 0.97
C MET A 1 -18.05 -21.78 2.26
N PRO A 2 -16.88 -21.11 2.21
CA PRO A 2 -16.18 -20.63 3.41
C PRO A 2 -17.03 -19.60 4.16
N LYS A 3 -16.96 -19.64 5.50
CA LYS A 3 -17.70 -18.70 6.38
C LYS A 3 -17.02 -17.33 6.50
N LYS A 4 -15.76 -17.23 6.04
CA LYS A 4 -14.95 -16.03 6.07
C LYS A 4 -13.97 -16.07 4.90
N VAL A 5 -13.79 -14.94 4.25
CA VAL A 5 -12.78 -14.73 3.23
C VAL A 5 -11.90 -13.56 3.63
N MET A 6 -10.71 -13.51 3.07
CA MET A 6 -9.78 -12.41 3.20
C MET A 6 -9.75 -11.66 1.87
N ILE A 7 -9.77 -10.34 1.93
CA ILE A 7 -9.68 -9.47 0.76
C ILE A 7 -8.32 -8.80 0.85
N GLY A 8 -7.49 -9.01 -0.17
CA GLY A 8 -6.27 -8.27 -0.40
C GLY A 8 -6.53 -7.17 -1.42
N ASP A 9 -6.37 -5.92 -1.00
CA ASP A 9 -6.55 -4.77 -1.88
C ASP A 9 -5.24 -4.46 -2.60
N ILE A 10 -5.32 -4.38 -3.93
CA ILE A 10 -4.20 -4.09 -4.83
C ILE A 10 -4.41 -2.79 -5.61
N THR A 11 -5.40 -1.98 -5.23
CA THR A 11 -5.81 -0.77 -5.98
C THR A 11 -4.65 0.20 -6.14
N ILE A 12 -3.95 0.51 -5.04
CA ILE A 12 -2.87 1.52 -5.07
C ILE A 12 -1.54 0.99 -5.64
N ARG A 13 -1.43 -0.32 -5.85
CA ARG A 13 -0.32 -0.97 -6.58
C ARG A 13 -0.78 -1.35 -7.98
N ASP A 14 -1.36 -2.53 -8.18
CA ASP A 14 -1.68 -3.04 -9.51
C ASP A 14 -2.62 -2.11 -10.27
N GLY A 15 -3.63 -1.54 -9.59
CA GLY A 15 -4.54 -0.58 -10.22
C GLY A 15 -3.80 0.63 -10.78
N PHE A 16 -3.09 1.37 -9.92
CA PHE A 16 -2.36 2.58 -10.33
C PHE A 16 -1.18 2.31 -11.27
N GLN A 17 -0.64 1.09 -11.32
CA GLN A 17 0.39 0.72 -12.30
C GLN A 17 -0.14 0.83 -13.74
N HIS A 18 -1.43 0.56 -13.95
CA HIS A 18 -2.05 0.55 -15.28
C HIS A 18 -2.62 1.91 -15.70
N GLU A 19 -2.55 2.92 -14.82
CA GLU A 19 -2.96 4.27 -15.16
C GLU A 19 -1.91 4.94 -16.05
N GLU A 20 -2.37 5.63 -17.10
CA GLU A 20 -1.50 6.38 -18.02
C GLU A 20 -0.76 7.53 -17.32
N LYS A 21 -1.29 7.98 -16.18
CA LYS A 21 -0.77 9.13 -15.43
C LYS A 21 -0.26 8.68 -14.07
N PHE A 22 0.81 9.34 -13.63
CA PHE A 22 1.26 9.24 -12.25
C PHE A 22 0.16 9.78 -11.31
N ILE A 23 -0.32 8.93 -10.42
CA ILE A 23 -1.18 9.33 -9.31
C ILE A 23 -0.31 9.94 -8.22
N SER A 24 -0.70 11.10 -7.68
CA SER A 24 0.11 11.82 -6.70
C SER A 24 0.35 10.99 -5.44
N THR A 25 1.54 11.13 -4.84
CA THR A 25 1.90 10.40 -3.61
C THR A 25 0.86 10.57 -2.51
N GLN A 26 0.35 11.79 -2.34
CA GLN A 26 -0.69 12.08 -1.35
C GLN A 26 -2.01 11.35 -1.63
N ALA A 27 -2.39 11.21 -2.91
CA ALA A 27 -3.57 10.43 -3.27
C ALA A 27 -3.35 8.94 -2.99
N LYS A 28 -2.18 8.37 -3.31
CA LYS A 28 -1.85 6.97 -3.00
C LYS A 28 -1.91 6.70 -1.49
N ILE A 29 -1.32 7.59 -0.69
CA ILE A 29 -1.36 7.51 0.76
C ILE A 29 -2.80 7.57 1.26
N PHE A 30 -3.58 8.54 0.79
CA PHE A 30 -4.98 8.67 1.16
C PHE A 30 -5.76 7.38 0.85
N TYR A 31 -5.76 6.92 -0.40
CA TYR A 31 -6.52 5.73 -0.80
C TYR A 31 -6.06 4.47 -0.06
N GLY A 32 -4.76 4.30 0.17
CA GLY A 32 -4.24 3.17 0.93
C GLY A 32 -4.71 3.17 2.39
N GLN A 33 -4.60 4.33 3.05
CA GLN A 33 -5.05 4.47 4.44
C GLN A 33 -6.57 4.31 4.56
N GLU A 34 -7.36 4.90 3.66
CA GLU A 34 -8.82 4.77 3.66
C GLU A 34 -9.26 3.32 3.38
N SER A 35 -8.56 2.59 2.51
CA SER A 35 -8.86 1.18 2.26
C SER A 35 -8.74 0.33 3.52
N ILE A 36 -7.68 0.57 4.32
CA ILE A 36 -7.52 -0.06 5.63
C ILE A 36 -8.65 0.37 6.58
N LEU A 37 -8.95 1.66 6.64
CA LEU A 37 -10.01 2.19 7.52
C LEU A 37 -11.40 1.67 7.15
N ALA A 38 -11.63 1.31 5.88
CA ALA A 38 -12.84 0.64 5.40
C ALA A 38 -12.92 -0.85 5.79
N GLY A 39 -11.86 -1.41 6.38
CA GLY A 39 -11.82 -2.77 6.90
C GLY A 39 -10.92 -3.73 6.10
N CYS A 40 -10.18 -3.23 5.10
CA CYS A 40 -9.17 -4.05 4.43
C CYS A 40 -8.05 -4.42 5.42
N LYS A 41 -7.63 -5.69 5.38
CA LYS A 41 -6.58 -6.21 6.27
C LYS A 41 -5.26 -6.43 5.56
N GLU A 42 -5.29 -6.60 4.25
CA GLU A 42 -4.09 -6.81 3.44
C GLU A 42 -4.07 -5.77 2.32
N LEU A 43 -3.02 -4.98 2.27
CA LEU A 43 -2.84 -3.94 1.26
C LEU A 43 -1.49 -4.12 0.58
N GLU A 44 -1.52 -4.30 -0.73
CA GLU A 44 -0.33 -4.22 -1.55
C GLU A 44 -0.05 -2.75 -1.88
N ALA A 45 0.96 -2.20 -1.23
CA ALA A 45 1.10 -0.75 -1.13
C ALA A 45 1.86 -0.12 -2.30
N THR A 46 2.83 -0.84 -2.88
CA THR A 46 3.70 -0.29 -3.94
C THR A 46 4.54 -1.36 -4.65
N ASN A 47 5.28 -0.94 -5.67
CA ASN A 47 6.31 -1.71 -6.35
C ASN A 47 7.67 -1.01 -6.14
N LEU A 48 8.68 -1.77 -5.71
CA LEU A 48 10.04 -1.30 -5.47
C LEU A 48 10.95 -1.42 -6.69
N GLY A 49 10.46 -1.90 -7.83
CA GLY A 49 11.24 -1.94 -9.07
C GLY A 49 11.71 -0.57 -9.55
N SER A 50 12.69 -0.55 -10.46
CA SER A 50 13.31 0.68 -10.96
C SER A 50 12.27 1.69 -11.49
N ALA A 51 12.30 2.91 -10.97
CA ALA A 51 11.44 4.03 -11.39
C ALA A 51 11.59 4.38 -12.89
N ALA A 52 12.71 4.04 -13.52
CA ALA A 52 12.89 4.22 -14.97
C ALA A 52 11.96 3.30 -15.78
N THR A 53 11.64 2.12 -15.24
CA THR A 53 10.77 1.13 -15.89
C THR A 53 9.34 1.16 -15.35
N THR A 54 9.16 1.57 -14.09
CA THR A 54 7.85 1.64 -13.43
C THR A 54 7.68 3.02 -12.76
N PRO A 55 7.53 4.10 -13.54
CA PRO A 55 7.48 5.47 -13.02
C PRO A 55 6.28 5.72 -12.09
N GLN A 56 5.23 4.91 -12.18
CA GLN A 56 4.07 4.95 -11.29
C GLN A 56 4.42 4.79 -9.81
N PHE A 57 5.59 4.21 -9.48
CA PHE A 57 6.03 3.96 -8.09
C PHE A 57 7.36 4.61 -7.74
N SER A 58 7.74 5.71 -8.40
CA SER A 58 8.93 6.48 -8.03
C SER A 58 8.90 7.01 -6.59
N ASP A 59 7.75 6.98 -5.93
CA ASP A 59 7.43 7.41 -4.57
C ASP A 59 7.24 6.25 -3.57
N ALA A 60 7.66 5.03 -3.92
CA ALA A 60 7.43 3.82 -3.14
C ALA A 60 7.84 3.95 -1.66
N ASP A 61 9.02 4.50 -1.39
CA ASP A 61 9.52 4.73 -0.02
C ASP A 61 8.64 5.68 0.79
N GLU A 62 8.14 6.74 0.16
CA GLU A 62 7.28 7.73 0.82
C GLU A 62 5.93 7.09 1.20
N VAL A 63 5.34 6.34 0.27
CA VAL A 63 4.09 5.59 0.52
C VAL A 63 4.29 4.57 1.65
N MET A 64 5.36 3.79 1.63
CA MET A 64 5.65 2.78 2.66
C MET A 64 5.91 3.41 4.04
N LYS A 65 6.64 4.53 4.09
CA LYS A 65 6.85 5.29 5.34
C LYS A 65 5.52 5.82 5.88
N ALA A 66 4.65 6.34 5.02
CA ALA A 66 3.34 6.84 5.43
C ALA A 66 2.43 5.73 5.98
N MET A 67 2.42 4.55 5.36
CA MET A 67 1.69 3.37 5.87
C MET A 67 2.21 2.89 7.23
N ARG A 68 3.46 3.20 7.58
CA ARG A 68 4.10 2.82 8.86
C ARG A 68 4.21 3.95 9.88
N SER A 69 3.70 5.13 9.54
CA SER A 69 3.80 6.34 10.36
C SER A 69 3.01 6.22 11.67
N ASP A 70 3.50 6.91 12.71
CA ASP A 70 2.78 6.96 13.99
C ASP A 70 1.45 7.72 13.88
N GLU A 71 1.36 8.66 12.95
CA GLU A 71 0.10 9.32 12.62
C GLU A 71 -0.94 8.31 12.13
N PHE A 72 -0.58 7.45 11.17
CA PHE A 72 -1.52 6.46 10.66
C PHE A 72 -1.86 5.39 11.70
N LYS A 73 -0.91 4.97 12.54
CA LYS A 73 -1.21 4.08 13.69
C LYS A 73 -2.26 4.69 14.62
N LYS A 74 -2.13 5.97 14.96
CA LYS A 74 -3.14 6.70 15.77
C LYS A 74 -4.49 6.77 15.05
N ARG A 75 -4.52 6.93 13.73
CA ARG A 75 -5.76 6.88 12.95
C ARG A 75 -6.43 5.50 13.05
N CYS A 76 -5.66 4.42 12.89
CA CYS A 76 -6.16 3.05 13.05
C CYS A 76 -6.72 2.80 14.45
N GLU A 77 -6.02 3.24 15.49
CA GLU A 77 -6.46 3.10 16.88
C GLU A 77 -7.81 3.79 17.13
N ARG A 78 -7.98 5.04 16.65
CA ARG A 78 -9.27 5.75 16.73
C ARG A 78 -10.39 5.01 16.00
N ALA A 79 -10.08 4.34 14.90
CA ALA A 79 -11.01 3.50 14.15
C ALA A 79 -11.21 2.09 14.75
N LYS A 80 -10.60 1.79 15.90
CA LYS A 80 -10.61 0.47 16.57
C LYS A 80 -10.03 -0.65 15.69
N ILE A 81 -9.10 -0.30 14.80
CA ILE A 81 -8.35 -1.23 13.96
C ILE A 81 -7.01 -1.50 14.61
N LYS A 82 -6.72 -2.78 14.89
CA LYS A 82 -5.44 -3.20 15.44
C LYS A 82 -4.39 -3.20 14.33
N TYR A 83 -3.55 -2.18 14.30
CA TYR A 83 -2.53 -2.00 13.27
C TYR A 83 -1.62 -3.23 13.08
N ASN A 84 -1.26 -3.93 14.16
CA ASN A 84 -0.42 -5.12 14.10
C ASN A 84 -1.09 -6.34 13.45
N ASP A 85 -2.40 -6.29 13.21
CA ASP A 85 -3.13 -7.33 12.48
C ASP A 85 -3.21 -7.02 10.97
N LEU A 86 -2.64 -5.89 10.52
CA LEU A 86 -2.61 -5.50 9.12
C LEU A 86 -1.37 -6.09 8.43
N VAL A 87 -1.53 -6.46 7.16
CA VAL A 87 -0.46 -6.94 6.30
C VAL A 87 -0.24 -5.91 5.20
N PHE A 88 0.98 -5.38 5.13
CA PHE A 88 1.41 -4.53 4.02
C PHE A 88 2.40 -5.32 3.18
N THR A 89 2.05 -5.55 1.91
CA THR A 89 2.93 -6.20 0.94
C THR A 89 3.43 -5.17 -0.08
N ASN A 90 4.55 -5.52 -0.72
CA ASN A 90 5.08 -4.79 -1.86
C ASN A 90 5.67 -5.79 -2.85
N VAL A 91 5.80 -5.35 -4.09
CA VAL A 91 6.38 -6.14 -5.15
C VAL A 91 7.82 -5.70 -5.38
N THR A 92 8.75 -6.65 -5.43
CA THR A 92 10.13 -6.44 -5.87
C THR A 92 10.31 -7.16 -7.20
N ILE A 93 10.52 -6.41 -8.29
CA ILE A 93 10.79 -6.99 -9.61
C ILE A 93 12.16 -6.51 -10.07
N ARG A 94 13.05 -7.47 -10.36
CA ARG A 94 14.42 -7.22 -10.86
C ARG A 94 15.27 -6.35 -9.94
N GLU A 95 14.92 -6.29 -8.67
CA GLU A 95 15.75 -5.71 -7.62
C GLU A 95 16.94 -6.66 -7.36
N THR A 96 18.16 -6.13 -7.33
CA THR A 96 19.30 -6.86 -6.76
C THR A 96 19.02 -7.14 -5.29
N ALA A 97 19.32 -8.35 -4.82
CA ALA A 97 19.18 -8.66 -3.39
C ALA A 97 19.97 -7.64 -2.56
N VAL A 98 19.42 -7.29 -1.40
CA VAL A 98 20.13 -6.43 -0.44
C VAL A 98 21.27 -7.27 0.15
N ASP A 99 22.52 -6.91 -0.19
CA ASP A 99 23.72 -7.37 0.52
C ASP A 99 23.87 -6.64 1.87
#